data_AF-A0A8J4RTA5-F1
#
_entry.id   AF-A0A8J4RTA5-F1
#
_cell.length_a   1.000
_cell.length_b   1.000
_cell.length_c   1.000
_cell.angle_alpha   90.00
_cell.angle_beta   90.00
_cell.angle_gamma   90.00
#
_symmetry.space_group_name_H-M   'P 1'
#
loop_
_entity.id
_entity.type
_entity.pdbx_description
1 polymer ?
#
loop_
_entity_poly.entity_id
_entity_poly.type
_entity_poly.pdbx_seq_one_letter_code
_entity_poly.pdbx_strand_id
1 'polypeptide(L)'
;MRILEDLVQHRRSDWNYLKTMHEGSNYWLNVALLREQQMMNHLGDKQIIRRGAQFFYLGIGLGRLVGESLHPELLAMDCCQLLEELEFYFSSATVQGMKMMVATSSTLHEPLDDENSPQYSVDEAFRPAMHKWNQRPVYRRLMTPPIPFPLDYREVLLSLCDILALIYSKLIEDSVCSENLNLFQAIIRFDERIKKLFIDPVKKEFSAVASQVIAEEMRLVRKTFKPLPQPHSNNTE
;
A
#
# COMPACT_ATOMS: atom_id res chain seq x y z
N MET A 1 -16.92 -8.74 -16.15
CA MET A 1 -16.64 -7.34 -16.53
C MET A 1 -17.01 -6.32 -15.45
N ARG A 2 -18.30 -6.03 -15.20
CA ARG A 2 -18.75 -4.92 -14.32
C ARG A 2 -18.13 -4.87 -12.91
N ILE A 3 -17.93 -6.02 -12.25
CA ILE A 3 -17.35 -6.07 -10.90
C ILE A 3 -15.90 -5.55 -10.89
N LEU A 4 -15.10 -5.92 -11.89
CA LEU A 4 -13.71 -5.49 -11.98
C LEU A 4 -13.61 -4.00 -12.34
N GLU A 5 -14.48 -3.54 -13.24
CA GLU A 5 -14.62 -2.13 -13.59
C GLU A 5 -14.97 -1.28 -12.36
N ASP A 6 -16.00 -1.68 -11.62
CA ASP A 6 -16.42 -0.98 -10.41
C ASP A 6 -15.30 -0.95 -9.36
N LEU A 7 -14.57 -2.05 -9.18
CA LEU A 7 -13.42 -2.14 -8.27
C LEU A 7 -12.31 -1.17 -8.68
N VAL A 8 -11.89 -1.19 -9.96
CA VAL A 8 -10.83 -0.31 -10.47
C VAL A 8 -11.23 1.15 -10.37
N GLN A 9 -12.49 1.49 -10.68
CA GLN A 9 -13.00 2.85 -10.53
C GLN A 9 -12.97 3.31 -9.07
N HIS A 10 -13.37 2.43 -8.13
CA HIS A 10 -13.30 2.74 -6.71
C HIS A 10 -11.85 3.01 -6.26
N ARG A 11 -10.90 2.18 -6.71
CA ARG A 11 -9.47 2.37 -6.40
C ARG A 11 -8.90 3.64 -7.02
N ARG A 12 -9.24 3.97 -8.26
CA ARG A 12 -8.85 5.24 -8.88
C ARG A 12 -9.35 6.43 -8.09
N SER A 13 -10.60 6.36 -7.60
CA SER A 13 -11.15 7.37 -6.71
C SER A 13 -10.36 7.49 -5.40
N ASP A 14 -10.02 6.37 -4.77
CA ASP A 14 -9.19 6.34 -3.54
C ASP A 14 -7.82 7.00 -3.76
N TRP A 15 -7.12 6.67 -4.86
CA TRP A 15 -5.79 7.20 -5.17
C TRP A 15 -5.81 8.69 -5.48
N ASN A 16 -6.78 9.14 -6.29
CA ASN A 16 -6.95 10.55 -6.59
C ASN A 16 -7.28 11.33 -5.32
N TYR A 17 -8.15 10.79 -4.46
CA TYR A 17 -8.51 11.42 -3.21
C TYR A 17 -7.29 11.62 -2.30
N LEU A 18 -6.44 10.60 -2.14
CA LEU A 18 -5.20 10.71 -1.36
C LEU A 18 -4.23 11.76 -1.93
N LYS A 19 -4.11 11.87 -3.26
CA LYS A 19 -3.25 12.89 -3.90
C LYS A 19 -3.78 14.30 -3.70
N THR A 20 -5.06 14.55 -4.01
CA THR A 20 -5.65 15.89 -3.87
C THR A 20 -5.69 16.34 -2.41
N MET A 21 -5.97 15.44 -1.48
CA MET A 21 -5.87 15.75 -0.05
C MET A 21 -4.45 16.16 0.34
N HIS A 22 -3.45 15.52 -0.27
CA HIS A 22 -2.07 15.80 0.03
C HIS A 22 -1.53 17.10 -0.60
N GLU A 23 -2.00 17.49 -1.79
CA GLU A 23 -1.68 18.79 -2.43
C GLU A 23 -2.21 20.00 -1.63
N GLY A 24 -2.86 19.78 -0.49
CA GLY A 24 -3.43 20.82 0.38
C GLY A 24 -4.73 21.42 -0.16
N SER A 25 -5.24 20.87 -1.27
CA SER A 25 -6.48 21.30 -1.91
C SER A 25 -7.72 20.62 -1.31
N ASN A 26 -7.56 19.58 -0.49
CA ASN A 26 -8.67 18.87 0.14
C ASN A 26 -8.42 18.47 1.60
N TYR A 27 -9.52 18.30 2.34
CA TYR A 27 -9.55 17.92 3.76
C TYR A 27 -9.83 16.42 3.87
N TRP A 28 -9.27 15.76 4.89
CA TRP A 28 -9.62 14.37 5.21
C TRP A 28 -11.10 14.25 5.56
N LEU A 29 -11.79 13.40 4.80
CA LEU A 29 -13.25 13.22 4.75
C LEU A 29 -14.04 14.55 4.61
N ASN A 30 -13.42 15.59 4.02
CA ASN A 30 -13.95 16.94 3.96
C ASN A 30 -14.16 17.61 5.34
N VAL A 31 -13.48 17.13 6.39
CA VAL A 31 -13.64 17.62 7.77
C VAL A 31 -12.35 18.23 8.32
N ALA A 32 -11.19 17.60 8.11
CA ALA A 32 -9.95 18.00 8.78
C ALA A 32 -8.78 18.18 7.80
N LEU A 33 -8.12 19.34 7.84
CA LEU A 33 -6.89 19.57 7.10
C LEU A 33 -5.74 18.93 7.90
N LEU A 34 -5.07 17.94 7.31
CA LEU A 34 -3.97 17.25 7.98
C LEU A 34 -2.65 17.86 7.51
N ARG A 35 -1.91 18.49 8.43
CA ARG A 35 -0.57 19.00 8.12
C ARG A 35 0.45 17.88 8.18
N GLU A 36 1.47 17.97 7.34
CA GLU A 36 2.56 17.00 7.26
C GLU A 36 3.23 16.78 8.62
N GLN A 37 3.56 17.84 9.35
CA GLN A 37 4.19 17.72 10.68
C GLN A 37 3.32 16.94 11.66
N GLN A 38 1.98 17.07 11.59
CA GLN A 38 1.06 16.33 12.47
C GLN A 38 1.04 14.83 12.12
N MET A 39 1.08 14.51 10.81
CA MET A 39 1.25 13.14 10.32
C MET A 39 2.55 12.52 10.82
N MET A 40 3.67 13.18 10.56
CA MET A 40 4.99 12.67 10.90
C MET A 40 5.15 12.47 12.42
N ASN A 41 4.66 13.43 13.21
CA ASN A 41 4.68 13.32 14.68
C ASN A 41 3.79 12.18 15.20
N HIS A 42 2.65 11.90 14.55
CA HIS A 42 1.76 10.81 14.95
C HIS A 42 2.33 9.43 14.63
N LEU A 43 2.90 9.27 13.42
CA LEU A 43 3.48 8.01 12.95
C LEU A 43 4.76 7.65 13.71
N GLY A 44 5.62 8.64 13.94
CA GLY A 44 6.94 8.48 14.55
C GLY A 44 7.99 7.90 13.59
N ASP A 45 9.25 8.32 13.77
CA ASP A 45 10.35 8.11 12.82
C ASP A 45 10.56 6.64 12.43
N LYS A 46 10.52 5.72 13.40
CA LYS A 46 10.74 4.29 13.15
C LYS A 46 9.71 3.72 12.17
N GLN A 47 8.45 4.11 12.32
CA GLN A 47 7.36 3.62 11.48
C GLN A 47 7.43 4.24 10.09
N ILE A 48 7.75 5.53 10.00
CA ILE A 48 7.94 6.29 8.76
C ILE A 48 9.07 5.68 7.94
N ILE A 49 10.22 5.43 8.55
CA ILE A 49 11.38 4.82 7.88
C ILE A 49 11.03 3.42 7.37
N ARG A 50 10.43 2.58 8.23
CA ARG A 50 10.09 1.21 7.86
C ARG A 50 9.04 1.16 6.75
N ARG A 51 7.96 1.94 6.83
CA ARG A 51 6.92 1.98 5.81
C ARG A 51 7.36 2.69 4.54
N GLY A 52 8.17 3.74 4.66
CA GLY A 52 8.82 4.39 3.53
C GLY A 52 9.62 3.37 2.71
N ALA A 53 10.47 2.58 3.36
CA ALA A 53 11.20 1.50 2.68
C ALA A 53 10.26 0.44 2.09
N GLN A 54 9.22 0.03 2.82
CA GLN A 54 8.25 -0.96 2.33
C GLN A 54 7.51 -0.48 1.07
N PHE A 55 7.06 0.76 1.06
CA PHE A 55 6.34 1.36 -0.06
C PHE A 55 7.27 1.64 -1.24
N PHE A 56 8.51 2.03 -0.96
CA PHE A 56 9.53 2.23 -1.98
C PHE A 56 9.87 0.92 -2.71
N TYR A 57 10.15 -0.16 -1.98
CA TYR A 57 10.42 -1.47 -2.59
C TYR A 57 9.20 -2.02 -3.34
N LEU A 58 7.99 -1.80 -2.82
CA LEU A 58 6.76 -2.15 -3.55
C LEU A 58 6.65 -1.35 -4.86
N GLY A 59 6.87 -0.04 -4.81
CA GLY A 59 6.80 0.84 -5.98
C GLY A 59 7.79 0.45 -7.07
N ILE A 60 9.04 0.13 -6.70
CA ILE A 60 10.06 -0.37 -7.64
C ILE A 60 9.62 -1.70 -8.26
N GLY A 61 9.19 -2.65 -7.43
CA GLY A 61 8.76 -3.97 -7.90
C GLY A 61 7.58 -3.86 -8.87
N LEU A 62 6.53 -3.12 -8.51
CA LEU A 62 5.37 -2.89 -9.36
C LEU A 62 5.75 -2.14 -10.64
N GLY A 63 6.58 -1.10 -10.54
CA GLY A 63 7.04 -0.32 -11.70
C GLY A 63 7.77 -1.18 -12.74
N ARG A 64 8.61 -2.12 -12.29
CA ARG A 64 9.24 -3.10 -13.19
C ARG A 64 8.24 -4.04 -13.83
N LEU A 65 7.28 -4.57 -13.07
CA LEU A 65 6.24 -5.44 -13.64
C LEU A 65 5.38 -4.72 -14.69
N VAL A 66 5.15 -3.42 -14.54
CA VAL A 66 4.46 -2.59 -15.54
C VAL A 66 5.28 -2.41 -16.82
N GLY A 67 6.59 -2.20 -16.68
CA GLY A 67 7.48 -1.84 -17.78
C GLY A 67 8.14 -3.00 -18.53
N GLU A 68 8.35 -4.13 -17.85
CA GLU A 68 9.22 -5.23 -18.34
C GLU A 68 8.52 -6.59 -18.38
N SER A 69 7.21 -6.69 -18.14
CA SER A 69 6.52 -8.00 -18.15
C SER A 69 6.50 -8.60 -19.56
N LEU A 70 7.10 -9.79 -19.71
CA LEU A 70 7.00 -10.61 -20.93
C LEU A 70 5.60 -11.19 -21.15
N HIS A 71 4.85 -11.39 -20.07
CA HIS A 71 3.50 -11.97 -20.07
C HIS A 71 2.52 -11.01 -19.36
N PRO A 72 2.04 -9.96 -20.05
CA PRO A 72 1.11 -8.99 -19.48
C PRO A 72 -0.16 -9.63 -18.89
N GLU A 73 -0.61 -10.74 -19.46
CA GLU A 73 -1.76 -11.53 -19.01
C GLU A 73 -1.55 -12.14 -17.60
N LEU A 74 -0.30 -12.32 -17.16
CA LEU A 74 0.05 -12.86 -15.84
C LEU A 74 0.32 -11.78 -14.79
N LEU A 75 0.19 -10.49 -15.15
CA LEU A 75 0.55 -9.36 -14.29
C LEU A 75 -0.04 -9.45 -12.88
N ALA A 76 -1.30 -9.86 -12.74
CA ALA A 76 -1.95 -10.00 -11.44
C ALA A 76 -1.29 -11.06 -10.54
N MET A 77 -0.88 -12.18 -11.14
CA MET A 77 -0.19 -13.26 -10.43
C MET A 77 1.19 -12.79 -9.96
N ASP A 78 1.89 -12.07 -10.82
CA ASP A 78 3.20 -11.52 -10.51
C ASP A 78 3.16 -10.45 -9.41
N CYS A 79 2.15 -9.59 -9.45
CA CYS A 79 1.92 -8.62 -8.38
C CYS A 79 1.62 -9.34 -7.05
N CYS A 80 0.87 -10.44 -7.09
CA CYS A 80 0.64 -11.27 -5.91
C CYS A 80 1.93 -11.95 -5.40
N GLN A 81 2.80 -12.44 -6.29
CA GLN A 81 4.11 -13.01 -5.93
C GLN A 81 5.02 -11.95 -5.30
N LEU A 82 5.08 -10.75 -5.89
CA LEU A 82 5.81 -9.60 -5.34
C LEU A 82 5.36 -9.27 -3.91
N LEU A 83 4.05 -9.22 -3.67
CA LEU A 83 3.52 -8.92 -2.34
C LEU A 83 3.88 -10.03 -1.32
N GLU A 84 3.97 -11.29 -1.74
CA GLU A 84 4.38 -12.40 -0.86
C GLU A 84 5.82 -12.26 -0.41
N GLU A 85 6.69 -11.91 -1.35
CA GLU A 85 8.10 -11.64 -1.11
C GLU A 85 8.31 -10.40 -0.24
N LEU A 86 7.60 -9.31 -0.53
CA LEU A 86 7.65 -8.08 0.26
C LEU A 86 7.21 -8.31 1.71
N GLU A 87 6.07 -8.97 1.91
CA GLU A 87 5.57 -9.26 3.25
C GLU A 87 6.54 -10.14 4.03
N PHE A 88 7.11 -11.16 3.39
CA PHE A 88 8.14 -11.99 4.02
C PHE A 88 9.37 -11.16 4.43
N TYR A 89 9.86 -10.27 3.55
CA TYR A 89 11.03 -9.44 3.83
C TYR A 89 10.84 -8.55 5.06
N PHE A 90 9.66 -7.94 5.21
CA PHE A 90 9.34 -7.07 6.35
C PHE A 90 8.74 -7.77 7.57
N SER A 91 8.58 -9.10 7.52
CA SER A 91 8.07 -9.91 8.62
C SER A 91 9.08 -10.05 9.77
N SER A 92 8.61 -10.41 10.97
CA SER A 92 9.50 -10.73 12.09
C SER A 92 10.32 -12.00 11.80
N ALA A 93 11.47 -12.14 12.46
CA ALA A 93 12.33 -13.32 12.33
C ALA A 93 11.58 -14.64 12.60
N THR A 94 10.64 -14.65 13.55
CA THR A 94 9.78 -15.80 13.84
C THR A 94 8.91 -16.16 12.64
N VAL A 95 8.22 -15.18 12.04
CA VAL A 95 7.35 -15.39 10.88
C VAL A 95 8.17 -15.81 9.65
N GLN A 96 9.34 -15.21 9.46
CA GLN A 96 10.28 -15.64 8.41
C GLN A 96 10.69 -17.10 8.60
N GLY A 97 11.09 -17.49 9.82
CA GLY A 97 11.42 -18.87 10.15
C GLY A 97 10.28 -19.84 9.82
N MET A 98 9.05 -19.51 10.22
CA MET A 98 7.86 -20.32 9.91
C MET A 98 7.61 -20.43 8.40
N LYS A 99 7.67 -19.32 7.65
CA LYS A 99 7.49 -19.32 6.20
C LYS A 99 8.59 -20.10 5.47
N MET A 100 9.82 -20.07 5.98
CA MET A 100 10.95 -20.84 5.40
C MET A 100 10.81 -22.35 5.61
N MET A 101 10.10 -22.83 6.64
CA MET A 101 9.83 -24.26 6.83
C MET A 101 8.96 -24.83 5.69
N VAL A 102 8.00 -24.04 5.20
CA VAL A 102 7.07 -24.43 4.13
C VAL A 102 7.42 -23.85 2.75
N ALA A 103 8.55 -23.14 2.64
CA ALA A 103 9.00 -22.54 1.39
C ALA A 103 9.36 -23.61 0.35
N THR A 104 9.02 -23.33 -0.91
CA THR A 104 9.29 -24.19 -2.06
C THR A 104 10.78 -24.15 -2.38
N SER A 105 11.41 -25.33 -2.50
CA SER A 105 12.80 -25.42 -2.95
C SER A 105 12.91 -24.95 -4.41
N SER A 106 13.84 -24.05 -4.68
CA SER A 106 14.12 -23.49 -6.00
C SER A 106 15.61 -23.55 -6.28
N THR A 107 16.00 -23.49 -7.55
CA THR A 107 17.38 -23.20 -7.97
C THR A 107 17.72 -21.73 -7.68
N LEU A 108 19.02 -21.42 -7.57
CA LEU A 108 19.50 -20.04 -7.43
C LEU A 108 19.18 -19.20 -8.67
N HIS A 109 19.28 -19.82 -9.85
CA HIS A 109 19.01 -19.21 -11.14
C HIS A 109 17.86 -19.92 -11.84
N GLU A 110 17.09 -19.15 -12.59
CA GLU A 110 16.11 -19.66 -13.52
C GLU A 110 16.84 -20.40 -14.67
N PRO A 111 16.41 -21.62 -15.06
CA PRO A 111 17.05 -22.34 -16.17
C PRO A 111 16.98 -21.53 -17.46
N LEU A 112 18.12 -21.42 -18.17
CA LEU A 112 18.26 -20.59 -19.39
C LEU A 112 17.38 -21.03 -20.58
N ASP A 113 16.83 -22.25 -20.54
CA ASP A 113 15.99 -22.79 -21.63
C ASP A 113 14.52 -22.29 -21.57
N ASP A 114 14.14 -21.59 -20.49
CA ASP A 114 12.75 -21.17 -20.17
C ASP A 114 12.53 -19.65 -20.11
N GLU A 115 13.44 -18.81 -20.62
CA GLU A 115 13.31 -17.33 -20.51
C GLU A 115 12.01 -16.74 -21.10
N ASN A 116 11.36 -17.44 -22.04
CA ASN A 116 10.07 -17.05 -22.63
C ASN A 116 8.89 -17.95 -22.21
N SER A 117 9.14 -18.96 -21.37
CA SER A 117 8.08 -19.83 -20.87
C SER A 117 7.41 -19.15 -19.68
N PRO A 118 6.08 -19.04 -19.65
CA PRO A 118 5.40 -18.45 -18.51
C PRO A 118 5.62 -19.33 -17.27
N GLN A 119 6.10 -18.73 -16.17
CA GLN A 119 6.29 -19.41 -14.88
C GLN A 119 5.00 -20.03 -14.32
N TYR A 120 3.85 -19.52 -14.74
CA TYR A 120 2.53 -19.90 -14.26
C TYR A 120 1.59 -20.13 -15.43
N SER A 121 0.73 -21.15 -15.33
CA SER A 121 -0.36 -21.34 -16.28
C SER A 121 -1.61 -20.58 -15.86
N VAL A 122 -2.28 -19.93 -16.81
CA VAL A 122 -3.60 -19.31 -16.60
C VAL A 122 -4.69 -20.34 -16.27
N ASP A 123 -4.48 -21.61 -16.63
CA ASP A 123 -5.45 -22.69 -16.40
C ASP A 123 -5.35 -23.30 -15.00
N GLU A 124 -4.25 -23.01 -14.29
CA GLU A 124 -3.99 -23.56 -12.95
C GLU A 124 -4.26 -22.55 -11.84
N ALA A 125 -4.65 -23.07 -10.67
CA ALA A 125 -4.90 -22.26 -9.50
C ALA A 125 -3.59 -21.65 -8.96
N PHE A 126 -3.40 -20.35 -9.18
CA PHE A 126 -2.22 -19.64 -8.72
C PHE A 126 -2.21 -19.41 -7.20
N ARG A 127 -1.06 -19.71 -6.57
CA ARG A 127 -0.79 -19.44 -5.16
C ARG A 127 0.62 -18.86 -5.01
N PRO A 128 0.76 -17.61 -4.53
CA PRO A 128 2.06 -17.05 -4.19
C PRO A 128 2.77 -17.91 -3.17
N ALA A 129 4.07 -18.12 -3.37
CA ALA A 129 4.87 -18.95 -2.48
C ALA A 129 6.24 -18.34 -2.24
N MET A 130 6.77 -18.56 -1.05
CA MET A 130 8.16 -18.24 -0.76
C MET A 130 9.08 -19.31 -1.33
N HIS A 131 10.13 -18.90 -2.02
CA HIS A 131 11.12 -19.80 -2.57
C HIS A 131 12.38 -19.80 -1.71
N LYS A 132 13.05 -20.95 -1.65
CA LYS A 132 14.34 -21.07 -0.94
C LYS A 132 15.36 -21.85 -1.73
N TRP A 133 16.62 -21.43 -1.59
CA TRP A 133 17.79 -22.15 -2.07
C TRP A 133 18.83 -22.19 -0.96
N ASN A 134 19.34 -23.39 -0.63
CA ASN A 134 20.30 -23.59 0.46
C ASN A 134 19.87 -22.92 1.79
N GLN A 135 18.61 -23.10 2.19
CA GLN A 135 17.99 -22.51 3.39
C GLN A 135 17.94 -20.97 3.41
N ARG A 136 18.20 -20.30 2.27
CA ARG A 136 18.07 -18.85 2.13
C ARG A 136 16.86 -18.50 1.28
N PRO A 137 16.15 -17.40 1.60
CA PRO A 137 15.04 -16.94 0.78
C PRO A 137 15.54 -16.52 -0.61
N VAL A 138 14.74 -16.82 -1.63
CA VAL A 138 14.95 -16.41 -3.01
C VAL A 138 13.79 -15.52 -3.42
N TYR A 139 14.09 -14.29 -3.78
CA TYR A 139 13.13 -13.30 -4.26
C TYR A 139 13.17 -13.27 -5.79
N ARG A 140 12.02 -13.50 -6.43
CA ARG A 140 11.90 -13.50 -7.90
C ARG A 140 11.38 -12.17 -8.43
N ARG A 141 10.48 -11.52 -7.69
CA ARG A 141 9.85 -10.25 -8.08
C ARG A 141 10.31 -9.08 -7.22
N LEU A 142 10.57 -9.29 -5.94
CA LEU A 142 10.99 -8.24 -5.01
C LEU A 142 12.43 -7.80 -5.29
N MET A 143 12.62 -6.48 -5.36
CA MET A 143 13.93 -5.86 -5.36
C MET A 143 14.15 -5.06 -4.09
N THR A 144 15.36 -5.19 -3.51
CA THR A 144 15.77 -4.45 -2.31
C THR A 144 17.09 -3.72 -2.56
N PRO A 145 17.10 -2.74 -3.47
CA PRO A 145 18.31 -1.96 -3.71
C PRO A 145 18.71 -1.18 -2.44
N PRO A 146 20.01 -0.95 -2.21
CA PRO A 146 20.45 -0.12 -1.10
C PRO A 146 19.90 1.30 -1.27
N ILE A 147 19.33 1.85 -0.21
CA ILE A 147 18.76 3.20 -0.19
C ILE A 147 19.84 4.17 0.35
N PRO A 148 20.40 5.07 -0.48
CA PRO A 148 21.55 5.89 -0.08
C PRO A 148 21.17 7.17 0.69
N PHE A 149 19.88 7.52 0.76
CA PHE A 149 19.37 8.73 1.40
C PHE A 149 18.07 8.44 2.19
N PRO A 150 17.73 9.26 3.19
CA PRO A 150 16.45 9.10 3.88
C PRO A 150 15.30 9.29 2.90
N LEU A 151 14.37 8.33 2.88
CA LEU A 151 13.17 8.43 2.05
C LEU A 151 12.20 9.44 2.66
N ASP A 152 11.69 10.32 1.80
CA ASP A 152 10.50 11.10 2.12
C ASP A 152 9.28 10.19 2.00
N TYR A 153 8.68 9.85 3.15
CA TYR A 153 7.54 8.95 3.23
C TYR A 153 6.34 9.43 2.42
N ARG A 154 6.12 10.75 2.35
CA ARG A 154 5.00 11.36 1.67
C ARG A 154 5.16 11.26 0.17
N GLU A 155 6.33 11.63 -0.34
CA GLU A 155 6.64 11.49 -1.77
C GLU A 155 6.57 10.01 -2.22
N VAL A 156 7.08 9.09 -1.40
CA VAL A 156 6.99 7.65 -1.67
C VAL A 156 5.53 7.18 -1.68
N LEU A 157 4.69 7.64 -0.74
CA LEU A 157 3.27 7.30 -0.68
C LEU A 157 2.53 7.75 -1.94
N LEU A 158 2.75 8.98 -2.39
CA LEU A 158 2.10 9.53 -3.59
C LEU A 158 2.57 8.81 -4.86
N SER A 159 3.88 8.61 -4.97
CA SER A 159 4.47 7.88 -6.10
C SER A 159 3.91 6.46 -6.17
N LEU A 160 3.69 5.81 -5.03
CA LEU A 160 3.04 4.50 -4.99
C LEU A 160 1.58 4.58 -5.44
N CYS A 161 0.81 5.62 -5.08
CA CYS A 161 -0.54 5.83 -5.63
C CYS A 161 -0.53 5.96 -7.16
N ASP A 162 0.46 6.64 -7.76
CA ASP A 162 0.63 6.71 -9.22
C ASP A 162 0.86 5.33 -9.84
N ILE A 163 1.83 4.58 -9.33
CA ILE A 163 2.14 3.24 -9.85
C ILE A 163 0.96 2.28 -9.66
N LEU A 164 0.26 2.34 -8.52
CA LEU A 164 -0.95 1.54 -8.31
C LEU A 164 -2.04 1.91 -9.31
N ALA A 165 -2.29 3.21 -9.56
CA ALA A 165 -3.26 3.61 -10.58
C ALA A 165 -2.91 3.04 -11.96
N LEU A 166 -1.63 2.99 -12.33
CA LEU A 166 -1.18 2.36 -13.58
C LEU A 166 -1.39 0.84 -13.59
N ILE A 167 -1.02 0.13 -12.51
CA ILE A 167 -1.27 -1.31 -12.37
C ILE A 167 -2.76 -1.63 -12.53
N TYR A 168 -3.63 -0.97 -11.76
CA TYR A 168 -5.07 -1.22 -11.83
C TYR A 168 -5.66 -0.89 -13.20
N SER A 169 -5.08 0.07 -13.94
CA SER A 169 -5.47 0.36 -15.33
C SER A 169 -5.09 -0.76 -16.28
N LYS A 170 -3.88 -1.32 -16.16
CA LYS A 170 -3.45 -2.47 -16.96
C LYS A 170 -4.28 -3.73 -16.66
N LEU A 171 -4.69 -3.94 -15.41
CA LEU A 171 -5.50 -5.11 -15.02
C LEU A 171 -6.92 -5.14 -15.61
N ILE A 172 -7.44 -4.00 -16.07
CA ILE A 172 -8.76 -3.88 -16.71
C ILE A 172 -8.69 -3.79 -18.24
N GLU A 173 -7.56 -3.35 -18.80
CA GLU A 173 -7.38 -3.21 -20.25
C GLU A 173 -7.52 -4.56 -20.99
N ASP A 174 -7.20 -5.67 -20.33
CA ASP A 174 -7.29 -7.01 -20.90
C ASP A 174 -8.60 -7.72 -20.52
N SER A 175 -9.46 -7.97 -21.50
CA SER A 175 -10.75 -8.67 -21.31
C SER A 175 -10.57 -10.09 -20.77
N VAL A 176 -9.42 -10.74 -21.04
CA VAL A 176 -9.10 -12.12 -20.65
C VAL A 176 -9.07 -12.27 -19.13
N CYS A 177 -8.60 -11.24 -18.41
CA CYS A 177 -8.56 -11.22 -16.94
C CYS A 177 -9.94 -11.39 -16.29
N SER A 178 -11.01 -11.00 -16.99
CA SER A 178 -12.38 -11.05 -16.49
C SER A 178 -13.10 -12.37 -16.81
N GLU A 179 -12.59 -13.14 -17.76
CA GLU A 179 -13.16 -14.41 -18.22
C GLU A 179 -12.47 -15.61 -17.57
N ASN A 180 -11.16 -15.52 -17.36
CA ASN A 180 -10.40 -16.57 -16.67
C ASN A 180 -10.56 -16.46 -15.14
N LEU A 181 -11.09 -17.52 -14.52
CA LEU A 181 -11.33 -17.57 -13.08
C LEU A 181 -10.06 -17.37 -12.25
N ASN A 182 -8.93 -17.96 -12.65
CA ASN A 182 -7.68 -17.89 -11.90
C ASN A 182 -7.08 -16.48 -11.95
N LEU A 183 -7.13 -15.82 -13.11
CA LEU A 183 -6.71 -14.42 -13.26
C LEU A 183 -7.59 -13.48 -12.43
N PHE A 184 -8.90 -13.65 -12.51
CA PHE A 184 -9.84 -12.88 -11.69
C PHE A 184 -9.56 -13.04 -10.19
N GLN A 185 -9.37 -14.28 -9.73
CA GLN A 185 -9.01 -14.56 -8.33
C GLN A 185 -7.66 -13.95 -7.93
N ALA A 186 -6.68 -13.93 -8.84
CA ALA A 186 -5.40 -13.26 -8.59
C ALA A 186 -5.58 -11.74 -8.44
N ILE A 187 -6.41 -11.10 -9.25
CA ILE A 187 -6.71 -9.66 -9.14
C ILE A 187 -7.37 -9.34 -7.79
N ILE A 188 -8.38 -10.12 -7.39
CA ILE A 188 -9.05 -9.92 -6.09
C ILE A 188 -8.06 -10.12 -4.93
N ARG A 189 -7.20 -11.14 -5.01
CA ARG A 189 -6.17 -11.39 -4.00
C ARG A 189 -5.13 -10.27 -3.94
N PHE A 190 -4.74 -9.73 -5.08
CA PHE A 190 -3.86 -8.56 -5.16
C PHE A 190 -4.52 -7.35 -4.48
N ASP A 191 -5.76 -7.04 -4.83
CA ASP A 191 -6.50 -5.89 -4.29
C ASP A 191 -6.64 -5.96 -2.76
N GLU A 192 -7.04 -7.12 -2.24
CA GLU A 192 -7.23 -7.32 -0.81
C GLU A 192 -5.92 -7.14 -0.02
N ARG A 193 -4.78 -7.50 -0.61
CA ARG A 193 -3.46 -7.28 0.00
C ARG A 193 -3.03 -5.83 -0.08
N ILE A 194 -3.26 -5.15 -1.22
CA ILE A 194 -3.01 -3.70 -1.33
C ILE A 194 -3.85 -2.93 -0.30
N LYS A 195 -5.12 -3.31 -0.14
CA LYS A 195 -5.98 -2.72 0.88
C LYS A 195 -5.38 -2.85 2.29
N LYS A 196 -4.96 -4.05 2.67
CA LYS A 196 -4.38 -4.32 4.00
C LYS A 196 -3.02 -3.68 4.23
N LEU A 197 -2.15 -3.69 3.21
CA LEU A 197 -0.76 -3.26 3.33
C LEU A 197 -0.60 -1.75 3.17
N PHE A 198 -1.46 -1.13 2.35
CA PHE A 198 -1.38 0.28 2.00
C PHE A 198 -2.59 1.09 2.51
N ILE A 199 -3.80 0.78 2.04
CA ILE A 199 -4.99 1.64 2.23
C ILE A 199 -5.40 1.72 3.70
N ASP A 200 -5.63 0.58 4.34
CA ASP A 200 -6.16 0.51 5.70
C ASP A 200 -5.23 1.20 6.72
N PRO A 201 -3.89 0.99 6.68
CA PRO A 201 -2.97 1.71 7.55
C PRO A 201 -3.00 3.23 7.32
N VAL A 202 -2.94 3.71 6.06
CA VAL A 202 -2.98 5.14 5.75
C VAL A 202 -4.29 5.75 6.24
N LYS A 203 -5.42 5.12 5.92
CA LYS A 203 -6.76 5.57 6.34
C LYS A 203 -6.87 5.67 7.86
N LYS A 204 -6.35 4.67 8.58
CA LYS A 204 -6.39 4.62 10.04
C LYS A 204 -5.62 5.79 10.65
N GLU A 205 -4.41 6.05 10.16
CA GLU A 205 -3.55 7.13 10.67
C GLU A 205 -4.11 8.50 10.34
N PHE A 206 -4.59 8.69 9.12
CA PHE A 206 -5.20 9.95 8.69
C PHE A 206 -6.45 10.25 9.54
N SER A 207 -7.27 9.24 9.81
CA SER A 207 -8.44 9.37 10.69
C SER A 207 -8.05 9.67 12.15
N ALA A 208 -6.96 9.07 12.65
CA ALA A 208 -6.49 9.32 14.01
C ALA A 208 -6.03 10.78 14.17
N VAL A 209 -5.25 11.30 13.23
CA VAL A 209 -4.80 12.70 13.30
C VAL A 209 -5.93 13.68 13.00
N ALA A 210 -6.83 13.36 12.07
CA ALA A 210 -8.04 14.17 11.86
C ALA A 210 -8.82 14.36 13.16
N SER A 211 -8.95 13.29 13.96
CA SER A 211 -9.63 13.35 15.25
C SER A 211 -8.90 14.26 16.25
N GLN A 212 -7.55 14.24 16.25
CA GLN A 212 -6.74 15.14 17.08
C GLN A 212 -6.88 16.60 16.64
N VAL A 213 -6.85 16.87 15.34
CA VAL A 213 -7.03 18.21 14.77
C VAL A 213 -8.40 18.78 15.15
N ILE A 214 -9.48 18.02 14.94
CA ILE A 214 -10.84 18.44 15.27
C ILE A 214 -10.97 18.72 16.78
N ALA A 215 -10.40 17.87 17.63
CA ALA A 215 -10.45 18.07 19.09
C ALA A 215 -9.76 19.37 19.52
N GLU A 216 -8.60 19.68 18.91
CA GLU A 216 -7.87 20.91 19.20
C GLU A 216 -8.61 22.15 18.71
N GLU A 217 -9.12 22.14 17.48
CA GLU A 217 -9.93 23.25 16.94
C GLU A 217 -11.17 23.52 17.81
N MET A 218 -11.88 22.46 18.22
CA MET A 218 -13.02 22.57 19.13
C MET A 218 -12.64 23.14 20.51
N ARG A 219 -11.46 22.80 21.02
CA ARG A 219 -10.93 23.33 22.28
C ARG A 219 -10.63 24.83 22.17
N LEU A 220 -10.04 25.26 21.05
CA LEU A 220 -9.76 26.67 20.77
C LEU A 220 -11.04 27.50 20.70
N VAL A 221 -12.06 27.01 19.97
CA VAL A 221 -13.39 27.65 19.90
C VAL A 221 -13.98 27.79 21.31
N ARG A 222 -14.00 26.72 22.12
CA ARG A 222 -14.51 26.80 23.50
C ARG A 222 -13.77 27.81 24.37
N LYS A 223 -12.46 27.97 24.19
CA LYS A 223 -11.66 28.96 24.92
C LYS A 223 -12.05 30.38 24.54
N THR A 224 -12.25 30.64 23.24
CA THR A 224 -12.63 31.95 22.71
C THR A 224 -14.04 32.36 23.14
N PHE A 225 -14.98 31.41 23.19
CA PHE A 225 -16.37 31.66 23.57
C PHE A 225 -16.67 31.38 25.05
N LYS A 226 -15.65 31.40 25.93
CA LYS A 226 -15.93 31.36 27.38
C LYS A 226 -16.76 32.60 27.76
N PRO A 227 -17.95 32.44 28.38
CA PRO A 227 -18.73 33.58 28.82
C PRO A 227 -17.92 34.41 29.82
N LEU A 228 -17.96 35.74 29.65
CA LEU A 228 -17.32 36.67 30.59
C LEU A 228 -17.81 36.38 32.02
N PRO A 229 -16.94 36.49 33.03
CA PRO A 229 -17.36 36.36 34.41
C PRO A 229 -18.50 37.36 34.67
N GLN A 230 -19.65 36.83 35.11
CA GLN A 230 -20.78 37.65 35.57
C GLN A 230 -20.26 38.55 36.69
N PRO A 231 -20.48 39.88 36.65
CA PRO A 231 -20.08 40.75 37.74
C PRO A 231 -20.80 40.27 38.99
N HIS A 232 -20.04 39.84 40.00
CA HIS A 232 -20.59 39.52 41.31
C HIS A 232 -21.26 40.77 41.84
N SER A 233 -22.59 40.78 41.89
CA SER A 233 -23.35 41.73 42.69
C SER A 233 -23.00 41.44 44.15
N ASN A 234 -22.03 42.19 44.67
CA ASN A 234 -21.81 42.32 46.10
C ASN A 234 -23.08 42.95 46.69
N ASN A 235 -24.03 42.09 47.07
CA ASN A 235 -25.13 42.49 47.94
C ASN A 235 -24.51 42.74 49.32
N THR A 236 -24.15 44.00 49.53
CA THR A 236 -23.95 44.58 50.85
C THR A 236 -25.30 45.18 51.21
N GLU A 237 -25.95 44.58 52.20
CA GLU A 237 -27.01 45.07 53.11
C GLU A 237 -28.03 43.97 53.44
#